data_AF-A0AAW2U0P3-F1
#
_entry.id   AF-A0AAW2U0P3-F1
#
_cell.length_a   1.000
_cell.length_b   1.000
_cell.length_c   1.000
_cell.angle_alpha   90.00
_cell.angle_beta   90.00
_cell.angle_gamma   90.00
#
_symmetry.space_group_name_H-M   'P 1'
#
loop_
_entity.id
_entity.type
_entity.pdbx_description
1 polymer ?
#
loop_
_entity_poly.entity_id
_entity_poly.type
_entity_poly.pdbx_seq_one_letter_code
_entity_poly.pdbx_strand_id
1 'polypeptide(L)'
;MANAGSSLMGIGTATGKTRARDAALNAIQSPLLDIGIERATGIVWNITGGSDLTLFEVNAAAEVIYDLVDPSAQPNIWCCDRSDQ
;
A
#
# COMPACT_ATOMS: atom_id res chain seq x y z
N MET A 1 17.46 7.08 -1.30
CA MET A 1 17.05 6.07 -2.30
C MET A 1 18.21 5.50 -3.13
N ALA A 2 19.49 5.72 -2.78
CA ALA A 2 20.62 5.30 -3.63
C ALA A 2 21.15 3.87 -3.37
N ASN A 3 20.62 3.14 -2.38
CA ASN A 3 21.13 1.84 -1.93
C ASN A 3 20.06 0.75 -1.76
N ALA A 4 18.83 0.99 -2.21
CA ALA A 4 17.69 0.09 -1.95
C ALA A 4 17.36 -0.77 -3.18
N GLY A 5 18.34 -1.54 -3.68
CA GLY A 5 18.13 -2.61 -4.68
C GLY A 5 17.12 -2.32 -5.81
N SER A 6 16.40 -3.35 -6.25
CA SER A 6 15.28 -3.21 -7.18
C SER A 6 14.03 -2.78 -6.41
N SER A 7 13.45 -1.65 -6.78
CA SER A 7 12.16 -1.18 -6.23
C SER A 7 11.01 -1.61 -7.14
N LEU A 8 9.94 -2.17 -6.56
CA LEU A 8 8.70 -2.48 -7.29
C LEU A 8 7.58 -1.59 -6.76
N MET A 9 6.68 -1.19 -7.67
CA MET A 9 5.56 -0.33 -7.36
C MET A 9 4.31 -0.89 -8.03
N GLY A 10 3.34 -1.25 -7.19
CA GLY A 10 2.01 -1.65 -7.62
C GLY A 10 1.02 -0.52 -7.37
N ILE A 11 0.10 -0.32 -8.31
CA ILE A 11 -0.98 0.66 -8.17
C ILE A 11 -2.29 -0.11 -8.27
N GLY A 12 -3.18 0.11 -7.32
CA GLY A 12 -4.50 -0.48 -7.27
C GLY A 12 -5.56 0.57 -7.01
N THR A 13 -6.66 0.47 -7.74
CA THR A 13 -7.82 1.33 -7.58
C THR A 13 -9.03 0.47 -7.25
N ALA A 14 -9.87 0.94 -6.34
CA ALA A 14 -11.15 0.30 -6.04
C ALA A 14 -12.17 1.33 -5.54
N THR A 15 -13.43 0.92 -5.51
CA THR A 15 -14.59 1.75 -5.17
C THR A 15 -15.57 0.98 -4.29
N GLY A 16 -16.33 1.67 -3.45
CA GLY A 16 -17.33 1.07 -2.55
C GLY A 16 -16.89 1.05 -1.09
N LYS A 17 -17.58 0.26 -0.26
CA LYS A 17 -17.37 0.18 1.20
C LYS A 17 -16.02 -0.41 1.61
N THR A 18 -15.44 -1.26 0.77
CA THR A 18 -14.15 -1.95 1.00
C THR A 18 -13.04 -1.42 0.11
N ARG A 19 -13.21 -0.22 -0.47
CA ARG A 19 -12.31 0.35 -1.48
C ARG A 19 -10.84 0.37 -1.05
N ALA A 20 -10.53 0.65 0.22
CA ALA A 20 -9.13 0.72 0.65
C ALA A 20 -8.48 -0.68 0.69
N ARG A 21 -9.23 -1.69 1.14
CA ARG A 21 -8.78 -3.09 1.16
C ARG A 21 -8.60 -3.63 -0.26
N ASP A 22 -9.60 -3.43 -1.11
CA ASP A 22 -9.60 -3.93 -2.48
C ASP A 22 -8.54 -3.22 -3.33
N ALA A 23 -8.30 -1.92 -3.10
CA ALA A 23 -7.23 -1.17 -3.73
C ALA A 23 -5.85 -1.72 -3.33
N ALA A 24 -5.63 -2.04 -2.05
CA ALA A 24 -4.39 -2.65 -1.58
C ALA A 24 -4.15 -4.03 -2.23
N LEU A 25 -5.18 -4.88 -2.29
CA LEU A 25 -5.09 -6.18 -2.96
C LEU A 25 -4.75 -6.04 -4.45
N ASN A 26 -5.43 -5.13 -5.15
CA ASN A 26 -5.17 -4.86 -6.57
C ASN A 26 -3.76 -4.30 -6.80
N ALA A 27 -3.26 -3.47 -5.88
CA ALA A 27 -1.90 -2.94 -5.96
C ALA A 27 -0.86 -4.07 -5.86
N ILE A 28 -1.08 -5.02 -4.94
CA ILE A 28 -0.21 -6.16 -4.73
C ILE A 28 -0.25 -7.15 -5.90
N GLN A 29 -1.43 -7.39 -6.46
CA GLN A 29 -1.63 -8.26 -7.61
C GLN A 29 -1.21 -7.61 -8.95
N SER A 30 -0.70 -6.39 -8.92
CA SER A 30 -0.26 -5.69 -10.11
C SER A 30 0.90 -6.46 -10.77
N PRO A 31 0.92 -6.62 -12.11
CA PRO A 31 2.01 -7.29 -12.83
C PRO A 31 3.36 -6.55 -12.72
N LEU A 32 3.36 -5.35 -12.12
CA LEU A 32 4.55 -4.59 -11.76
C LEU A 32 5.23 -5.10 -10.48
N LEU A 33 4.66 -6.11 -9.81
CA LEU A 33 5.18 -6.83 -8.64
C LEU A 33 5.64 -8.27 -9.03
N ASP A 34 6.57 -8.39 -9.96
CA ASP A 34 7.02 -9.69 -10.52
C ASP A 34 7.95 -10.48 -9.56
N ILE A 35 8.69 -9.79 -8.69
CA ILE A 35 9.38 -10.37 -7.53
C ILE A 35 8.54 -10.06 -6.30
N GLY A 36 7.88 -11.08 -5.76
CA GLY A 36 6.92 -10.96 -4.65
C GLY A 36 7.45 -10.12 -3.47
N ILE A 37 6.53 -9.38 -2.85
CA ILE A 37 6.76 -8.46 -1.72
C ILE A 37 7.31 -9.14 -0.46
N GLU A 38 7.31 -10.47 -0.42
CA GLU A 38 7.77 -11.30 0.69
C GLU A 38 9.23 -11.05 1.09
N ARG A 39 10.07 -10.49 0.20
CA ARG A 39 11.50 -10.20 0.51
C ARG A 39 11.82 -8.71 0.64
N ALA A 40 10.83 -7.84 0.63
CA ALA A 40 11.05 -6.40 0.72
C ALA A 40 11.46 -6.02 2.15
N THR A 41 12.65 -5.41 2.31
CA THR A 41 13.16 -4.94 3.61
C THR A 41 12.55 -3.62 4.06
N GLY A 42 11.87 -2.91 3.16
CA GLY A 42 11.15 -1.67 3.46
C GLY A 42 10.03 -1.47 2.45
N ILE A 43 8.89 -0.98 2.93
CA ILE A 43 7.68 -0.79 2.13
C ILE A 43 7.13 0.59 2.40
N VAL A 44 7.05 1.37 1.33
CA VAL A 44 6.37 2.65 1.30
C VAL A 44 5.09 2.47 0.49
N TRP A 45 3.98 2.90 1.07
CA TRP A 45 2.69 2.87 0.42
C TRP A 45 1.98 4.20 0.68
N ASN A 46 1.18 4.62 -0.30
CA ASN A 46 0.41 5.84 -0.25
C ASN A 46 -1.06 5.51 -0.52
N ILE A 47 -1.96 5.98 0.34
CA ILE A 47 -3.40 5.93 0.08
C ILE A 47 -3.85 7.34 -0.27
N THR A 48 -4.27 7.52 -1.51
CA THR A 48 -5.00 8.71 -1.92
C THR A 48 -6.49 8.39 -1.92
N GLY A 49 -7.26 9.20 -1.20
CA GLY A 49 -8.72 9.10 -1.16
C GLY A 49 -9.34 10.49 -1.12
N GLY A 50 -10.65 10.56 -1.43
CA GLY A 50 -11.43 11.79 -1.26
C GLY A 50 -11.64 12.14 0.22
N SER A 51 -12.42 13.21 0.48
CA SER A 51 -12.78 13.68 1.83
C SER A 51 -13.45 12.62 2.71
N ASP A 52 -13.97 11.56 2.10
CA ASP A 52 -14.66 10.46 2.78
C ASP A 52 -13.72 9.36 3.27
N LEU A 53 -12.39 9.51 3.10
CA LEU A 53 -11.42 8.51 3.55
C LEU A 53 -11.36 8.49 5.08
N THR A 54 -11.71 7.36 5.67
CA THR A 54 -11.70 7.20 7.13
C THR A 54 -10.46 6.46 7.62
N LEU A 55 -10.06 6.71 8.88
CA LEU A 55 -8.94 6.00 9.50
C LEU A 55 -9.17 4.46 9.52
N PHE A 56 -10.43 4.03 9.61
CA PHE A 56 -10.79 2.62 9.58
C PHE A 56 -10.45 1.96 8.23
N GLU A 57 -10.74 2.64 7.12
CA GLU A 57 -10.37 2.18 5.78
C GLU A 57 -8.85 2.08 5.62
N VAL A 58 -8.11 3.09 6.10
CA VAL A 58 -6.65 3.10 6.09
C VAL A 58 -6.08 1.93 6.88
N ASN A 59 -6.62 1.67 8.08
CA ASN A 59 -6.19 0.56 8.92
C ASN A 59 -6.46 -0.80 8.27
N ALA A 60 -7.63 -0.98 7.65
CA ALA A 60 -7.98 -2.22 6.95
C ALA A 60 -7.06 -2.49 5.74
N ALA A 61 -6.66 -1.45 5.01
CA ALA A 61 -5.67 -1.58 3.93
C ALA A 61 -4.28 -1.91 4.48
N ALA A 62 -3.89 -1.29 5.59
CA ALA A 62 -2.61 -1.55 6.25
C ALA A 62 -2.50 -3.02 6.68
N GLU A 63 -3.53 -3.55 7.33
CA GLU A 63 -3.60 -4.93 7.81
C GLU A 63 -3.39 -5.94 6.68
N VAL A 64 -4.01 -5.71 5.51
CA VAL A 64 -3.79 -6.58 4.34
C VAL A 64 -2.35 -6.53 3.82
N ILE A 65 -1.74 -5.34 3.79
CA ILE A 65 -0.33 -5.21 3.38
C ILE A 65 0.57 -5.89 4.41
N TYR A 66 0.29 -5.75 5.71
CA TYR A 66 1.04 -6.39 6.79
C TYR A 66 0.98 -7.91 6.74
N ASP A 67 -0.19 -8.48 6.46
CA ASP A 67 -0.36 -9.94 6.37
C ASP A 67 0.44 -10.56 5.22
N LEU A 68 0.76 -9.78 4.19
CA LEU A 68 1.44 -10.24 2.97
C LEU A 68 2.94 -9.96 2.95
N VAL A 69 3.45 -9.25 3.96
CA VAL A 69 4.82 -8.75 4.02
C VAL A 69 5.57 -9.44 5.16
N ASP A 70 6.89 -9.60 5.01
CA ASP A 70 7.73 -10.17 6.07
C ASP A 70 7.57 -9.37 7.39
N PRO A 71 7.36 -10.03 8.54
CA PRO A 71 7.18 -9.37 9.84
C PRO A 71 8.40 -8.56 10.30
N SER A 72 9.55 -8.69 9.65
CA SER A 72 10.76 -7.88 9.89
C SER A 72 10.84 -6.59 9.05
N ALA A 73 9.95 -6.39 8.08
CA ALA A 73 9.90 -5.17 7.30
C ALA A 73 9.52 -3.98 8.19
N GLN A 74 10.20 -2.85 8.03
CA GLN A 74 9.86 -1.61 8.74
C GLN A 74 8.79 -0.87 7.95
N PRO A 75 7.53 -0.81 8.43
CA PRO A 75 6.51 -0.05 7.74
C PRO A 75 6.63 1.42 8.10
N ASN A 76 7.14 2.21 7.16
CA ASN A 76 6.98 3.65 7.24
C ASN A 76 5.67 4.03 6.56
N ILE A 77 4.61 4.15 7.38
CA ILE A 77 3.33 4.66 6.90
C ILE A 77 3.46 6.16 6.64
N TRP A 78 3.35 6.55 5.37
CA TRP A 78 3.26 7.95 4.98
C TRP A 78 1.90 8.17 4.33
N CYS A 79 0.92 8.51 5.17
CA CYS A 79 -0.39 8.95 4.71
C CYS A 79 -0.38 10.47 4.60
N CYS A 80 -0.01 11.01 3.45
CA CYS A 80 -0.19 12.43 3.19
C CYS A 80 -0.37 12.66 1.69
N ASP A 81 -1.56 12.35 1.20
CA ASP A 81 -2.07 12.97 -0.02
C ASP A 81 -3.51 13.41 0.23
N ARG A 82 -3.62 14.52 0.94
CA ARG A 82 -4.86 15.30 0.97
C ARG A 82 -4.90 15.98 -0.40
N SER A 83 -5.65 15.41 -1.33
CA SER A 83 -5.87 15.93 -2.70
C SER A 83 -6.59 17.30 -2.75
N ASP A 84 -6.57 18.04 -1.63
CA ASP A 84 -7.10 19.39 -1.47
C ASP A 84 -5.99 20.28 -0.88
N GLN A 85 -5.01 20.57 -1.73
CA GLN A 85 -4.32 21.87 -1.89
C GLN A 85 -3.48 21.87 -3.18
#